data_AF-A0A959I075-F1
#
_entry.id   AF-A0A959I075-F1
#
_cell.length_a   1.000
_cell.length_b   1.000
_cell.length_c   1.000
_cell.angle_alpha   90.00
_cell.angle_beta   90.00
_cell.angle_gamma   90.00
#
_symmetry.space_group_name_H-M   'P 1'
#
loop_
_entity.id
_entity.type
_entity.pdbx_description
1 polymer ?
#
loop_
_entity_poly.entity_id
_entity_poly.type
_entity_poly.pdbx_seq_one_letter_code
_entity_poly.pdbx_strand_id
1 'polypeptide(L)'
;WDVFAVSTYFTISLVFWYIGLIPDLATVRDRAVNPIRRMVYGALSMGWKGGGRQWHHYEKAYGLLAGLSAPLVLSVHTIVSFDFAVSILPGWHTTIFPPYFVIGAIFSGFAMVVTLMVIAREVFNLKNYITINHLEAMNKITMCTGMLVGLAYATEFFVAWYSGNQYEQYAFLNRAFGPYWW
;
A
#
# COMPACT_ATOMS: atom_id res chain seq x y z
N TRP A 1 -17.37 -8.98 -1.49
CA TRP A 1 -16.99 -7.66 -0.92
C TRP A 1 -15.89 -6.98 -1.73
N ASP A 2 -15.05 -7.76 -2.40
CA ASP A 2 -13.91 -7.28 -3.19
C ASP A 2 -14.25 -6.17 -4.20
N VAL A 3 -15.29 -6.32 -5.03
CA VAL A 3 -15.69 -5.28 -6.02
C VAL A 3 -15.90 -3.91 -5.35
N PHE A 4 -16.57 -3.86 -4.20
CA PHE A 4 -16.78 -2.61 -3.45
C PHE A 4 -15.48 -2.10 -2.83
N ALA A 5 -14.66 -3.00 -2.27
CA ALA A 5 -13.37 -2.63 -1.68
C ALA A 5 -12.43 -2.02 -2.72
N VAL A 6 -12.23 -2.69 -3.86
CA VAL A 6 -11.33 -2.27 -4.93
C VAL A 6 -11.82 -1.00 -5.60
N SER A 7 -13.10 -0.89 -5.94
CA SER A 7 -13.65 0.31 -6.59
C SER A 7 -13.58 1.54 -5.66
N THR A 8 -13.90 1.37 -4.38
CA THR A 8 -13.80 2.43 -3.36
C THR A 8 -12.35 2.82 -3.12
N TYR A 9 -11.46 1.84 -2.99
CA TYR A 9 -10.02 2.05 -2.83
C TYR A 9 -9.42 2.82 -4.00
N PHE A 10 -9.70 2.39 -5.23
CA PHE A 10 -9.25 3.06 -6.44
C PHE A 10 -9.73 4.50 -6.49
N THR A 11 -11.03 4.72 -6.25
CA THR A 11 -11.64 6.06 -6.30
C THR A 11 -11.04 6.98 -5.25
N ILE A 12 -10.95 6.54 -3.99
CA ILE A 12 -10.41 7.36 -2.90
C ILE A 12 -8.91 7.61 -3.11
N SER A 13 -8.14 6.61 -3.55
CA SER A 13 -6.71 6.78 -3.84
C SER A 13 -6.49 7.79 -4.97
N LEU A 14 -7.28 7.71 -6.04
CA LEU A 14 -7.21 8.63 -7.17
C LEU A 14 -7.56 10.06 -6.74
N VAL A 15 -8.64 10.23 -5.97
CA VAL A 15 -9.07 11.53 -5.46
C VAL A 15 -8.04 12.12 -4.49
N PHE A 16 -7.53 11.31 -3.55
CA PHE A 16 -6.53 11.73 -2.58
C PHE A 16 -5.23 12.17 -3.24
N TRP A 17 -4.74 11.38 -4.20
CA TRP A 17 -3.57 11.70 -5.00
C TRP A 17 -3.78 12.96 -5.85
N TYR A 18 -4.91 13.05 -6.56
CA TYR A 18 -5.22 14.19 -7.42
C TYR A 18 -5.34 15.49 -6.61
N ILE A 19 -6.04 15.47 -5.47
CA ILE A 19 -6.14 16.63 -4.58
C ILE A 19 -4.75 17.05 -4.12
N GLY A 20 -3.92 16.09 -3.72
CA GLY A 20 -2.53 16.34 -3.33
C GLY A 20 -1.69 17.03 -4.42
N LEU A 21 -1.98 16.74 -5.70
CA LEU A 21 -1.28 17.33 -6.84
C LEU A 21 -1.76 18.73 -7.22
N ILE A 22 -2.92 19.21 -6.76
CA ILE A 22 -3.47 20.51 -7.19
C ILE A 22 -2.46 21.67 -7.02
N PRO A 23 -1.77 21.84 -5.87
CA PRO A 23 -0.79 22.92 -5.70
C PRO A 23 0.46 22.74 -6.58
N ASP A 24 0.88 21.49 -6.80
CA ASP A 24 2.05 21.18 -7.63
C ASP A 24 1.75 21.43 -9.12
N LEU A 25 0.58 21.04 -9.59
CA LEU A 25 0.10 21.32 -10.95
C LEU A 25 0.01 22.83 -11.21
N ALA A 26 -0.36 23.63 -10.21
CA ALA A 26 -0.33 25.08 -10.29
C ALA A 26 1.10 25.62 -10.42
N THR A 27 2.05 25.03 -9.70
CA THR A 27 3.48 25.39 -9.81
C THR A 27 4.03 25.08 -11.20
N VAL A 28 3.65 23.93 -11.79
CA VAL A 28 4.04 23.56 -13.16
C VAL A 28 3.38 24.49 -14.19
N ARG A 29 2.09 24.83 -14.02
CA ARG A 29 1.37 25.80 -14.86
C ARG A 29 2.11 27.13 -14.92
N ASP A 30 2.54 27.65 -13.78
CA ASP A 30 3.14 28.98 -13.68
C ASP A 30 4.57 29.01 -14.24
N ARG A 31 5.24 27.85 -14.34
CA ARG A 31 6.54 27.68 -15.00
C ARG A 31 6.43 27.30 -16.49
N ALA A 32 5.25 26.97 -16.99
CA ALA A 32 5.06 26.49 -18.35
C ALA A 32 5.18 27.62 -19.38
N VAL A 33 6.20 27.55 -20.25
CA VAL A 33 6.40 28.51 -21.36
C VAL A 33 5.43 28.24 -22.51
N ASN A 34 5.16 26.96 -22.82
CA ASN A 34 4.27 26.59 -23.93
C ASN A 34 2.80 26.89 -23.55
N PRO A 35 2.05 27.65 -24.37
CA PRO A 35 0.68 28.04 -24.07
C PRO A 35 -0.28 26.86 -23.92
N ILE A 36 -0.09 25.77 -24.68
CA ILE A 36 -0.90 24.55 -24.57
C ILE A 36 -0.64 23.86 -23.23
N ARG A 37 0.63 23.70 -22.85
CA ARG A 37 0.99 23.13 -21.54
C ARG A 37 0.41 23.97 -20.40
N ARG A 38 0.54 25.29 -20.48
CA ARG A 38 -0.02 26.21 -19.49
C ARG A 38 -1.54 26.10 -19.39
N MET A 39 -2.24 25.94 -20.52
CA MET A 39 -3.69 25.71 -20.53
C MET A 39 -4.08 24.39 -19.87
N VAL A 40 -3.40 23.29 -20.21
CA VAL A 40 -3.66 21.95 -19.64
C VAL A 40 -3.42 21.93 -18.13
N TYR A 41 -2.24 22.36 -17.67
CA TYR A 41 -1.97 22.47 -16.23
C TYR A 41 -2.84 23.52 -15.54
N GLY A 42 -3.28 24.55 -16.28
CA GLY A 42 -4.30 25.50 -15.85
C GLY A 42 -5.61 24.83 -15.47
N ALA A 43 -6.16 24.02 -16.37
CA ALA A 43 -7.38 23.25 -16.13
C ALA A 43 -7.20 22.25 -14.97
N LEU A 44 -6.10 21.49 -14.96
CA LEU A 44 -5.82 20.50 -13.91
C LEU A 44 -5.57 21.12 -12.52
N SER A 45 -5.03 22.33 -12.46
CA SER A 45 -4.84 23.05 -11.19
C SER A 45 -6.13 23.64 -10.58
N MET A 46 -7.28 23.52 -11.26
CA MET A 46 -8.60 24.00 -10.81
C MET A 46 -8.59 25.46 -10.29
N GLY A 47 -7.78 26.33 -10.90
CA GLY A 47 -7.69 27.74 -10.49
C GLY A 47 -7.00 27.95 -9.14
N TRP A 48 -6.14 27.03 -8.70
CA TRP A 48 -5.33 27.20 -7.49
C TRP A 48 -4.41 28.43 -7.59
N LYS A 49 -4.46 29.27 -6.56
CA LYS A 49 -3.69 30.52 -6.44
C LYS A 49 -2.80 30.57 -5.19
N GLY A 50 -2.87 29.55 -4.32
CA GLY A 50 -2.09 29.49 -3.08
C GLY A 50 -2.53 30.48 -1.99
N GLY A 51 -3.78 30.96 -2.02
CA GLY A 51 -4.29 31.88 -0.99
C GLY A 51 -4.47 31.18 0.37
N GLY A 52 -4.35 31.91 1.47
CA GLY A 52 -4.45 31.34 2.83
C GLY A 52 -5.76 30.56 3.09
N ARG A 53 -6.89 31.02 2.56
CA ARG A 53 -8.17 30.27 2.63
C ARG A 53 -8.10 28.93 1.89
N GLN A 54 -7.46 28.90 0.72
CA GLN A 54 -7.32 27.67 -0.08
C GLN A 54 -6.46 26.65 0.67
N TRP A 55 -5.33 27.08 1.25
CA TRP A 55 -4.48 26.23 2.08
C TRP A 55 -5.21 25.68 3.31
N HIS A 56 -5.95 26.52 4.04
CA HIS A 56 -6.71 26.07 5.21
C HIS A 56 -7.76 25.00 4.87
N HIS A 57 -8.46 25.15 3.74
CA HIS A 57 -9.41 24.12 3.29
C HIS A 57 -8.70 22.87 2.78
N TYR A 58 -7.60 23.03 2.05
CA TYR A 58 -6.80 21.92 1.55
C TYR A 58 -6.24 21.06 2.68
N GLU A 59 -5.61 21.66 3.70
CA GLU A 59 -5.04 20.91 4.83
C GLU A 59 -6.11 20.12 5.58
N LYS A 60 -7.29 20.71 5.81
CA LYS A 60 -8.42 19.99 6.43
C LYS A 60 -8.92 18.84 5.58
N ALA A 61 -9.14 19.08 4.29
CA ALA A 61 -9.64 18.05 3.37
C ALA A 61 -8.61 16.90 3.24
N TYR A 62 -7.33 17.24 3.06
CA TYR A 62 -6.25 16.28 2.94
C TYR A 62 -6.07 15.47 4.23
N GLY A 63 -6.11 16.13 5.39
CA GLY A 63 -6.06 15.46 6.69
C GLY A 63 -7.24 14.50 6.92
N LEU A 64 -8.46 14.90 6.53
CA LEU A 64 -9.64 14.03 6.60
C LEU A 64 -9.50 12.82 5.66
N LEU A 65 -9.07 13.04 4.41
CA LEU A 65 -8.86 11.95 3.47
C LEU A 65 -7.75 10.99 3.92
N ALA A 66 -6.67 11.50 4.50
CA ALA A 66 -5.63 10.67 5.09
C ALA A 66 -6.19 9.81 6.23
N GLY A 67 -6.97 10.42 7.13
CA GLY A 67 -7.63 9.74 8.24
C GLY A 67 -8.64 8.67 7.80
N LEU A 68 -9.36 8.90 6.70
CA LEU A 68 -10.29 7.92 6.11
C LEU A 68 -9.58 6.83 5.30
N SER A 69 -8.47 7.17 4.65
CA SER A 69 -7.70 6.22 3.82
C SER A 69 -6.98 5.18 4.66
N ALA A 70 -6.49 5.54 5.85
CA ALA A 70 -5.81 4.60 6.76
C ALA A 70 -6.66 3.36 7.10
N PRO A 71 -7.90 3.47 7.65
CA PRO A 71 -8.75 2.30 7.89
C PRO A 71 -9.22 1.63 6.60
N LEU A 72 -9.35 2.38 5.50
CA LEU A 72 -9.71 1.80 4.20
C LEU A 72 -8.63 0.85 3.67
N VAL A 73 -7.35 1.24 3.74
CA VAL A 73 -6.23 0.38 3.28
C VAL A 73 -6.22 -0.93 4.06
N LEU A 74 -6.43 -0.85 5.38
CA LEU A 74 -6.52 -2.01 6.27
C LEU A 74 -7.72 -2.90 5.91
N SER A 75 -8.89 -2.30 5.67
CA SER A 75 -10.12 -3.03 5.37
C SER A 75 -10.08 -3.69 3.98
N VAL A 76 -9.48 -3.06 2.97
CA VAL A 76 -9.39 -3.61 1.61
C VAL A 76 -8.57 -4.90 1.61
N HIS A 77 -7.38 -4.89 2.20
CA HIS A 77 -6.55 -6.10 2.27
C HIS A 77 -7.14 -7.17 3.19
N THR A 78 -7.87 -6.76 4.23
CA THR A 78 -8.67 -7.68 5.06
C THR A 78 -9.80 -8.33 4.25
N ILE A 79 -10.50 -7.58 3.40
CA ILE A 79 -11.58 -8.09 2.55
C ILE A 79 -11.03 -9.08 1.51
N VAL A 80 -9.92 -8.74 0.85
CA VAL A 80 -9.26 -9.68 -0.09
C VAL A 80 -8.80 -10.93 0.66
N SER A 81 -8.31 -10.79 1.88
CA SER A 81 -7.95 -11.91 2.73
C SER A 81 -9.15 -12.79 3.10
N PHE A 82 -10.32 -12.21 3.33
CA PHE A 82 -11.54 -12.95 3.65
C PHE A 82 -12.00 -13.87 2.51
N ASP A 83 -11.69 -13.56 1.26
CA ASP A 83 -11.99 -14.44 0.13
C ASP A 83 -11.30 -15.82 0.28
N PHE A 84 -10.18 -15.88 1.01
CA PHE A 84 -9.51 -17.12 1.42
C PHE A 84 -9.96 -17.60 2.79
N ALA A 85 -9.91 -16.72 3.80
CA ALA A 85 -10.08 -17.06 5.21
C ALA A 85 -11.46 -17.64 5.57
N VAL A 86 -12.50 -17.23 4.84
CA VAL A 86 -13.89 -17.67 5.06
C VAL A 86 -14.19 -19.00 4.36
N SER A 87 -13.27 -19.48 3.52
CA SER A 87 -13.36 -20.82 2.92
C SER A 87 -13.28 -21.92 3.98
N ILE A 88 -13.79 -23.10 3.66
CA ILE A 88 -13.68 -24.31 4.50
C ILE A 88 -12.42 -25.14 4.18
N LEU A 89 -11.59 -24.68 3.23
CA LEU A 89 -10.44 -25.42 2.76
C LEU A 89 -9.30 -25.43 3.80
N PRO A 90 -8.67 -26.60 4.05
CA PRO A 90 -7.51 -26.70 4.92
C PRO A 90 -6.36 -25.80 4.47
N GLY A 91 -5.76 -25.08 5.41
CA GLY A 91 -4.70 -24.12 5.16
C GLY A 91 -5.17 -22.78 4.58
N TRP A 92 -6.47 -22.62 4.30
CA TRP A 92 -7.11 -21.33 3.99
C TRP A 92 -8.04 -20.88 5.12
N HIS A 93 -8.70 -21.82 5.81
CA HIS A 93 -9.59 -21.51 6.94
C HIS A 93 -8.80 -21.13 8.20
N THR A 94 -8.35 -19.88 8.29
CA THR A 94 -7.59 -19.39 9.44
C THR A 94 -7.92 -17.94 9.78
N THR A 95 -7.88 -17.62 11.07
CA THR A 95 -8.24 -16.30 11.60
C THR A 95 -7.09 -15.30 11.56
N ILE A 96 -5.86 -15.75 11.32
CA ILE A 96 -4.68 -14.88 11.28
C ILE A 96 -4.48 -14.22 9.90
N PHE A 97 -5.16 -14.71 8.86
CA PHE A 97 -5.02 -14.23 7.49
C PHE A 97 -5.26 -12.71 7.33
N PRO A 98 -6.32 -12.09 7.89
CA PRO A 98 -6.55 -10.66 7.69
C PRO A 98 -5.39 -9.75 8.13
N PRO A 99 -4.88 -9.82 9.37
CA PRO A 99 -3.71 -9.02 9.74
C PRO A 99 -2.43 -9.46 9.00
N TYR A 100 -2.28 -10.75 8.68
CA TYR A 100 -1.15 -11.27 7.92
C TYR A 100 -1.07 -10.68 6.50
N PHE A 101 -2.18 -10.68 5.75
CA PHE A 101 -2.25 -10.12 4.39
C PHE A 101 -1.98 -8.61 4.38
N VAL A 102 -2.48 -7.87 5.38
CA VAL A 102 -2.19 -6.44 5.54
C VAL A 102 -0.68 -6.21 5.72
N ILE A 103 -0.04 -6.95 6.62
CA ILE A 103 1.41 -6.83 6.88
C ILE A 103 2.21 -7.24 5.63
N GLY A 104 1.80 -8.30 4.94
CA GLY A 104 2.39 -8.75 3.67
C GLY A 104 2.27 -7.72 2.55
N ALA A 105 1.16 -6.98 2.50
CA ALA A 105 0.98 -5.87 1.55
C ALA A 105 1.91 -4.69 1.86
N ILE A 106 2.14 -4.37 3.14
CA ILE A 106 3.11 -3.35 3.52
C ILE A 106 4.53 -3.81 3.16
N PHE A 107 4.87 -5.07 3.45
CA PHE A 107 6.18 -5.65 3.12
C PHE A 107 6.46 -5.57 1.60
N SER A 108 5.58 -6.11 0.78
CA SER A 108 5.75 -6.13 -0.68
C SER A 108 5.65 -4.74 -1.31
N GLY A 109 4.75 -3.88 -0.82
CA GLY A 109 4.59 -2.51 -1.27
C GLY A 109 5.85 -1.67 -1.03
N PHE A 110 6.42 -1.70 0.18
CA PHE A 110 7.67 -0.99 0.46
C PHE A 110 8.84 -1.52 -0.36
N ALA A 111 8.95 -2.84 -0.56
CA ALA A 111 10.00 -3.42 -1.40
C ALA A 111 9.92 -2.90 -2.85
N MET A 112 8.71 -2.81 -3.42
CA MET A 112 8.51 -2.22 -4.74
C MET A 112 8.86 -0.74 -4.78
N VAL A 113 8.43 0.04 -3.79
CA VAL A 113 8.74 1.49 -3.73
C VAL A 113 10.24 1.72 -3.63
N VAL A 114 10.96 0.98 -2.78
CA VAL A 114 12.43 1.08 -2.67
C VAL A 114 13.10 0.79 -4.02
N THR A 115 12.64 -0.24 -4.75
CA THR A 115 13.16 -0.59 -6.08
C THR A 115 13.03 0.57 -7.06
N LEU A 116 11.82 1.13 -7.21
CA LEU A 116 11.57 2.25 -8.11
C LEU A 116 12.31 3.53 -7.68
N MET A 117 12.39 3.76 -6.37
CA MET A 117 13.02 4.94 -5.81
C MET A 117 14.53 4.94 -5.99
N VAL A 118 15.19 3.78 -5.87
CA VAL A 118 16.63 3.65 -6.14
C VAL A 118 16.92 3.99 -7.61
N ILE A 119 16.11 3.47 -8.54
CA ILE A 119 16.25 3.79 -9.98
C ILE A 119 16.01 5.29 -10.21
N ALA A 120 14.91 5.85 -9.70
CA ALA A 120 14.57 7.26 -9.86
C ALA A 120 15.64 8.19 -9.26
N ARG A 121 16.21 7.80 -8.11
CA ARG A 121 17.28 8.54 -7.44
C ARG A 121 18.52 8.69 -8.31
N GLU A 122 18.93 7.63 -9.01
CA GLU A 122 20.11 7.66 -9.87
C GLU A 122 19.81 8.33 -11.22
N VAL A 123 18.71 7.96 -11.89
CA VAL A 123 18.38 8.45 -13.24
C VAL A 123 18.05 9.94 -13.25
N PHE A 124 17.30 10.43 -12.26
CA PHE A 124 16.89 11.83 -12.17
C PHE A 124 17.79 12.69 -11.26
N ASN A 125 18.91 12.13 -10.77
CA ASN A 125 19.86 12.79 -9.88
C ASN A 125 19.20 13.42 -8.62
N LEU A 126 18.28 12.69 -7.98
CA LEU A 126 17.49 13.17 -6.84
C LEU A 126 18.18 12.93 -5.48
N LYS A 127 19.51 12.76 -5.45
CA LYS A 127 20.26 12.36 -4.24
C LYS A 127 20.14 13.33 -3.07
N ASN A 128 19.87 14.61 -3.36
CA ASN A 128 19.66 15.67 -2.36
C ASN A 128 18.25 15.63 -1.74
N TYR A 129 17.27 15.07 -2.44
CA TYR A 129 15.90 14.93 -1.96
C TYR A 129 15.69 13.54 -1.32
N ILE A 130 16.12 12.50 -2.03
CA ILE A 130 16.04 11.10 -1.61
C ILE A 130 17.39 10.72 -0.99
N THR A 131 17.53 11.06 0.28
CA THR A 131 18.73 10.76 1.07
C THR A 131 18.77 9.28 1.48
N ILE A 132 19.95 8.80 1.86
CA ILE A 132 20.12 7.43 2.37
C ILE A 132 19.26 7.18 3.62
N ASN A 133 19.02 8.21 4.44
CA ASN A 133 18.17 8.11 5.63
C ASN A 133 16.73 7.71 5.29
N HIS A 134 16.19 8.15 4.13
CA HIS A 134 14.87 7.73 3.69
C HIS A 134 14.85 6.23 3.36
N LEU A 135 15.86 5.76 2.61
CA LEU A 135 16.00 4.34 2.27
C LEU A 135 16.20 3.48 3.53
N GLU A 136 17.00 3.94 4.48
CA GLU A 136 17.22 3.24 5.75
C GLU A 136 15.93 3.15 6.57
N ALA A 137 15.18 4.24 6.70
CA ALA A 137 13.90 4.25 7.40
C ALA A 137 12.88 3.29 6.76
N MET A 138 12.84 3.24 5.43
CA MET A 138 11.97 2.32 4.70
C MET A 138 12.39 0.86 4.88
N ASN A 139 13.69 0.58 4.83
CA ASN A 139 14.20 -0.78 5.06
C ASN A 139 13.92 -1.26 6.49
N LYS A 140 13.92 -0.38 7.49
CA LYS A 140 13.49 -0.72 8.87
C LYS A 140 12.03 -1.15 8.92
N ILE A 141 11.15 -0.48 8.18
CA ILE A 141 9.73 -0.87 8.07
C ILE A 141 9.61 -2.23 7.36
N THR A 142 10.28 -2.41 6.22
CA THR A 142 10.30 -3.69 5.49
C THR A 142 10.85 -4.84 6.33
N MET A 143 11.90 -4.61 7.10
CA MET A 143 12.45 -5.61 8.01
C MET A 143 11.45 -5.97 9.12
N CYS A 144 10.81 -4.96 9.74
CA CYS A 144 9.80 -5.17 10.76
C CYS A 144 8.62 -6.01 10.24
N THR A 145 8.06 -5.63 9.09
CA THR A 145 6.94 -6.38 8.50
C THR A 145 7.36 -7.76 8.00
N GLY A 146 8.58 -7.92 7.48
CA GLY A 146 9.14 -9.22 7.12
C GLY A 146 9.26 -10.17 8.30
N MET A 147 9.69 -9.68 9.47
CA MET A 147 9.71 -10.49 10.70
C MET A 147 8.31 -10.89 11.16
N LEU A 148 7.32 -9.99 11.05
CA LEU A 148 5.93 -10.28 11.40
C LEU A 148 5.28 -11.30 10.44
N VAL A 149 5.60 -11.24 9.15
CA VAL A 149 5.23 -12.26 8.14
C VAL A 149 5.86 -13.61 8.54
N GLY A 150 7.14 -13.63 8.91
CA GLY A 150 7.82 -14.84 9.40
C GLY A 150 7.16 -15.44 10.65
N LEU A 151 6.74 -14.59 11.60
CA LEU A 151 6.00 -15.00 12.79
C LEU A 151 4.65 -15.62 12.44
N ALA A 152 3.92 -15.05 11.48
CA ALA A 152 2.65 -15.61 11.01
C ALA A 152 2.86 -17.01 10.40
N TYR A 153 3.87 -17.18 9.54
CA TYR A 153 4.22 -18.50 9.00
C TYR A 153 4.53 -19.52 10.10
N ALA A 154 5.38 -19.16 11.08
CA ALA A 154 5.68 -20.03 12.21
C ALA A 154 4.43 -20.41 13.02
N THR A 155 3.52 -19.45 13.20
CA THR A 155 2.25 -19.66 13.91
C THR A 155 1.34 -20.61 13.15
N GLU A 156 1.27 -20.52 11.82
CA GLU A 156 0.48 -21.42 11.00
C GLU A 156 0.99 -22.87 11.06
N PHE A 157 2.30 -23.08 10.93
CA PHE A 157 2.89 -24.40 11.11
C PHE A 157 2.62 -24.97 12.51
N PHE A 158 2.73 -24.13 13.55
CA PHE A 158 2.43 -24.53 14.92
C PHE A 158 0.96 -24.91 15.09
N VAL A 159 0.04 -24.09 14.60
CA VAL A 159 -1.41 -24.33 14.74
C VAL A 159 -1.83 -25.54 13.91
N ALA A 160 -1.27 -25.77 12.73
CA ALA A 160 -1.52 -26.97 11.93
C ALA A 160 -1.18 -28.23 12.72
N TRP A 161 0.00 -28.28 13.35
CA TRP A 161 0.39 -29.37 14.25
C TRP A 161 -0.54 -29.47 15.47
N TYR A 162 -0.79 -28.35 16.15
CA TYR A 162 -1.58 -28.27 17.39
C TYR A 162 -3.06 -28.64 17.19
N SER A 163 -3.61 -28.39 16.00
CA SER A 163 -5.04 -28.60 15.69
C SER A 163 -5.50 -30.05 15.79
N GLY A 164 -4.58 -31.01 15.62
CA GLY A 164 -4.91 -32.44 15.51
C GLY A 164 -5.72 -32.82 14.27
N ASN A 165 -5.98 -31.88 13.34
CA ASN A 165 -6.72 -32.15 12.12
C ASN A 165 -5.77 -32.70 11.05
N GLN A 166 -6.01 -33.94 10.62
CA GLN A 166 -5.18 -34.62 9.62
C GLN A 166 -5.07 -33.86 8.30
N TYR A 167 -6.14 -33.17 7.89
CA TYR A 167 -6.15 -32.40 6.65
C TYR A 167 -5.29 -31.13 6.74
N GLU A 168 -5.34 -30.42 7.87
CA GLU A 168 -4.48 -29.25 8.13
C GLU A 168 -3.01 -29.67 8.23
N GLN A 169 -2.72 -30.73 8.99
CA GLN A 169 -1.37 -31.27 9.11
C GLN A 169 -0.80 -31.69 7.75
N TYR A 170 -1.58 -32.42 6.95
CA TYR A 170 -1.16 -32.80 5.60
C TYR A 170 -0.94 -31.59 4.69
N ALA A 171 -1.81 -30.59 4.74
CA ALA A 171 -1.67 -29.39 3.91
C ALA A 171 -0.33 -28.68 4.16
N PHE A 172 0.08 -28.52 5.42
CA PHE A 172 1.37 -27.89 5.76
C PHE A 172 2.57 -28.80 5.50
N LEU A 173 2.45 -30.12 5.66
CA LEU A 173 3.49 -31.07 5.23
C LEU A 173 3.68 -31.04 3.71
N ASN A 174 2.59 -30.96 2.95
CA ASN A 174 2.63 -30.84 1.49
C ASN A 174 3.25 -29.51 1.03
N ARG A 175 3.07 -28.41 1.78
CA ARG A 175 3.80 -27.15 1.52
C ARG A 175 5.31 -27.32 1.70
N ALA A 176 5.75 -28.10 2.69
CA ALA A 176 7.18 -28.28 2.99
C ALA A 176 7.88 -29.33 2.10
N PHE A 177 7.20 -30.43 1.78
CA PHE A 177 7.81 -31.61 1.13
C PHE A 177 7.09 -32.07 -0.15
N GLY A 178 6.03 -31.38 -0.55
CA GLY A 178 5.24 -31.74 -1.73
C GLY A 178 5.86 -31.24 -3.05
N PRO A 179 5.08 -31.25 -4.14
CA PRO A 179 5.55 -30.84 -5.47
C PRO A 179 6.07 -29.39 -5.56
N TYR A 180 5.67 -28.53 -4.61
CA TYR A 180 6.04 -27.12 -4.53
C TYR A 180 7.04 -26.86 -3.39
N TRP A 181 8.02 -27.76 -3.20
CA TRP A 181 9.02 -27.66 -2.12
C TRP A 181 10.06 -26.54 -2.31
N TRP A 182 10.22 -26.05 -3.54
CA TRP A 182 11.17 -24.99 -3.91
C TRP A 182 10.66 -23.60 -3.53
#